data_AF-A0A699X4N2-F1
#
_entry.id   AF-A0A699X4N2-F1
#
_cell.length_a   1.000
_cell.length_b   1.000
_cell.length_c   1.000
_cell.angle_alpha   90.00
_cell.angle_beta   90.00
_cell.angle_gamma   90.00
#
_symmetry.space_group_name_H-M   'P 1'
#
loop_
_entity.id
_entity.type
_entity.pdbx_description
1 polymer ?
#
loop_
_entity_poly.entity_id
_entity_poly.type
_entity_poly.pdbx_seq_one_letter_code
_entity_poly.pdbx_strand_id
1 'polypeptide(L)' 'MTLPVVIIGTGLAGYNLAREFRKLDSATPLLLITADDGRSYSKPMLSTGFARSKD' A
#
# COMPACT_ATOMS: atom_id res chain seq x y z
N MET A 1 -21.51 0.20 -15.39
CA MET A 1 -20.50 -0.43 -14.52
C MET A 1 -19.21 0.35 -14.69
N THR A 2 -18.62 0.87 -13.61
CA THR A 2 -17.32 1.55 -13.68
C THR A 2 -16.21 0.51 -13.59
N LEU A 3 -15.19 0.63 -14.45
CA LEU A 3 -14.03 -0.24 -14.38
C LEU A 3 -13.21 0.08 -13.11
N PRO A 4 -12.56 -0.91 -12.49
CA PRO A 4 -11.75 -0.67 -11.32
C PRO A 4 -10.46 0.08 -11.67
N VAL A 5 -9.98 0.90 -10.73
CA VAL A 5 -8.57 1.28 -10.71
C VAL A 5 -7.78 0.09 -10.19
N VAL A 6 -6.74 -0.30 -10.92
CA VAL A 6 -5.87 -1.43 -10.55
C VAL A 6 -4.48 -0.91 -10.18
N ILE A 7 -4.04 -1.20 -8.96
CA ILE A 7 -2.71 -0.87 -8.46
C ILE A 7 -1.91 -2.17 -8.30
N ILE A 8 -0.77 -2.28 -8.99
CA ILE A 8 0.14 -3.41 -8.87
C ILE A 8 1.31 -2.99 -7.97
N GLY A 9 1.36 -3.58 -6.78
CA GLY A 9 2.33 -3.33 -5.71
C GLY A 9 1.70 -2.65 -4.50
N THR A 10 1.78 -3.29 -3.34
CA THR A 10 1.30 -2.78 -2.03
C THR A 10 2.41 -2.19 -1.17
N GLY A 11 3.42 -1.59 -1.82
CA GLY A 11 4.43 -0.82 -1.10
C GLY A 11 3.90 0.52 -0.60
N LEU A 12 4.79 1.35 -0.04
CA LEU A 12 4.47 2.72 0.40
C LEU A 12 3.77 3.54 -0.71
N ALA A 13 4.25 3.44 -1.95
CA ALA A 13 3.67 4.16 -3.09
C ALA A 13 2.22 3.71 -3.36
N GLY A 14 1.98 2.40 -3.47
CA GLY A 14 0.66 1.83 -3.76
C GLY A 14 -0.36 2.16 -2.66
N TYR A 15 0.02 1.99 -1.40
CA TYR A 15 -0.87 2.29 -0.28
C TYR A 15 -1.16 3.78 -0.11
N ASN A 16 -0.16 4.66 -0.27
CA ASN A 16 -0.41 6.09 -0.17
C ASN A 16 -1.28 6.58 -1.31
N LEU A 17 -1.04 6.13 -2.54
CA LEU A 17 -1.91 6.43 -3.68
C LEU A 17 -3.34 5.97 -3.40
N ALA A 18 -3.54 4.72 -2.98
CA ALA A 18 -4.87 4.19 -2.65
C ALA A 18 -5.57 5.01 -1.56
N ARG A 19 -4.83 5.43 -0.52
CA ARG A 19 -5.36 6.23 0.59
C ARG A 19 -5.78 7.62 0.14
N GLU A 20 -4.93 8.34 -0.58
CA GLU A 20 -5.25 9.69 -1.06
C GLU A 20 -6.34 9.65 -2.13
N PHE A 21 -6.34 8.65 -3.01
CA PHE A 21 -7.42 8.39 -3.95
C PHE A 21 -8.77 8.23 -3.22
N ARG A 22 -8.81 7.44 -2.15
CA ARG A 22 -10.03 7.21 -1.36
C ARG A 22 -10.56 8.44 -0.62
N LYS A 23 -9.73 9.47 -0.39
CA LYS A 23 -10.22 10.75 0.14
C LYS A 23 -11.00 11.56 -0.89
N LEU A 24 -10.74 11.35 -2.17
CA LEU A 24 -11.36 12.07 -3.29
C LEU A 24 -12.48 11.27 -3.96
N ASP A 25 -12.34 9.94 -3.98
CA ASP A 25 -13.30 9.03 -4.61
C ASP A 25 -13.50 7.75 -3.77
N SER A 26 -14.68 7.65 -3.16
CA SER A 26 -15.10 6.50 -2.35
C SER A 26 -15.88 5.44 -3.16
N ALA A 27 -16.26 5.73 -4.40
CA ALA A 27 -17.21 4.91 -5.16
C ALA A 27 -16.53 4.03 -6.20
N THR A 28 -15.47 4.52 -6.87
CA THR A 28 -14.78 3.74 -7.92
C THR A 28 -14.18 2.47 -7.31
N PRO A 29 -14.43 1.28 -7.87
CA PRO A 29 -13.82 0.04 -7.39
C PRO A 29 -12.28 0.14 -7.45
N LEU A 30 -11.60 -0.36 -6.41
CA LEU A 30 -10.13 -0.31 -6.32
C LEU A 30 -9.60 -1.71 -6.02
N LEU A 31 -8.75 -2.22 -6.90
CA LEU A 31 -8.09 -3.52 -6.77
C LEU A 31 -6.59 -3.33 -6.56
N LEU A 32 -6.06 -3.90 -5.48
CA LEU A 32 -4.63 -3.92 -5.21
C LEU A 32 -4.11 -5.35 -5.40
N ILE A 33 -3.06 -5.51 -6.20
CA ILE A 33 -2.42 -6.81 -6.46
C ILE A 33 -0.97 -6.69 -6.00
N THR A 34 -0.48 -7.68 -5.27
CA THR A 34 0.92 -7.76 -4.85
C THR A 34 1.42 -9.19 -4.94
N ALA A 35 2.73 -9.34 -5.10
CA ALA A 35 3.40 -10.65 -5.07
C ALA A 35 3.79 -11.07 -3.64
N ASP A 36 3.82 -10.13 -2.69
CA ASP A 36 4.13 -10.38 -1.27
C ASP A 36 2.85 -10.65 -0.44
N ASP A 37 2.98 -10.65 0.88
CA ASP A 37 1.88 -10.92 1.81
C ASP A 37 0.90 -9.75 1.97
N GLY A 38 1.12 -8.63 1.28
CA GLY A 38 0.27 -7.45 1.36
C GLY A 38 0.29 -6.75 2.71
N ARG A 39 1.31 -6.94 3.54
CA ARG A 39 1.45 -6.16 4.77
C ARG A 39 1.96 -4.76 4.46
N SER A 40 1.36 -3.76 5.11
CA SER A 40 1.93 -2.42 5.08
C SER A 40 3.17 -2.37 5.98
N TYR A 41 4.34 -2.15 5.38
CA TYR A 41 5.59 -2.02 6.10
C TYR A 41 6.44 -0.87 5.55
N SER A 42 7.29 -0.34 6.41
CA SER A 42 8.29 0.65 6.01
C SER A 42 9.57 -0.09 5.59
N LYS A 43 9.85 -0.16 4.27
CA LYS A 43 11.11 -0.70 3.74
C LYS A 43 12.36 -0.14 4.45
N PRO A 44 12.49 1.19 4.67
CA PRO A 44 13.63 1.75 5.40
C PRO A 44 13.79 1.25 6.85
N MET A 45 12.70 0.82 7.49
CA MET A 45 12.76 0.31 8.86
C MET A 45 13.41 -1.07 8.94
N LEU A 46 13.41 -1.85 7.86
CA LEU A 46 14.00 -3.19 7.85
C LEU A 46 15.52 -3.13 8.09
N SER A 47 16.22 -2.17 7.47
CA SER A 47 17.68 -2.02 7.66
C SER A 47 18.06 -1.31 8.97
N THR A 48 17.09 -0.89 9.79
CA THR A 48 17.34 -0.20 11.07
C THR A 48 16.62 -0.83 12.26
N GLY A 49 16.04 -2.03 12.11
CA GLY A 49 15.24 -2.71 13.13
C GLY A 49 16.00 -2.96 14.44
N PHE A 50 17.20 -3.56 14.35
CA PHE A 50 18.05 -3.85 15.52
C PHE A 50 18.44 -2.59 16.31
N ALA A 51 18.74 -1.49 15.61
CA ALA A 51 19.11 -0.22 16.26
C ALA A 51 17.92 0.44 16.99
N ARG A 52 16.68 0.04 16.67
CA ARG A 52 15.45 0.62 17.23
C ARG A 52 14.77 -0.27 18.28
N SER A 53 15.42 -1.34 18.74
CA SER A 53 14.88 -2.29 19.73
C SER A 53 13.46 -2.76 19.38
N LYS A 54 13.22 -3.01 18.09
CA LYS A 54 11.96 -3.57 17.60
C LYS A 54 12.26 -4.99 17.13
N ASP A 55 11.92 -5.95 17.99
CA ASP A 55 11.82 -7.37 17.66
C ASP A 55 10.40 -7.71 17.22
#